data_AF-A0A6P2AL55-F1
#
_entry.id   AF-A0A6P2AL55-F1
#
_cell.length_a   1.000
_cell.length_b   1.000
_cell.length_c   1.000
_cell.angle_alpha   90.00
_cell.angle_beta   90.00
_cell.angle_gamma   90.00
#
_symmetry.space_group_name_H-M   'P 1'
#
loop_
_entity.id
_entity.type
_entity.pdbx_description
1 polymer ?
#
loop_
_entity_poly.entity_id
_entity_poly.type
_entity_poly.pdbx_seq_one_letter_code
_entity_poly.pdbx_strand_id
1 'polypeptide(L)' 'GGDLETAQVATACRSAIRNGTPLTLPEMQTLVDQWQQTRNPRTCPHGRPIYLPLEEANLSRFFRRHWVIGKSHGL' A
#
# COMPACT_ATOMS: atom_id res chain seq x y z
N GLY A 1 -3.05 -15.08 -30.43
CA GLY A 1 -2.40 -15.64 -29.23
C GLY A 1 -2.16 -14.49 -28.28
N GLY A 2 -2.57 -14.62 -27.02
CA GLY A 2 -2.38 -13.54 -26.04
C GLY A 2 -0.92 -13.31 -25.73
N ASP A 3 -0.54 -12.04 -25.57
CA ASP A 3 0.78 -11.62 -25.11
C ASP A 3 1.04 -12.13 -23.67
N LEU A 4 2.27 -12.60 -23.42
CA LEU A 4 2.68 -13.22 -22.15
C LEU A 4 2.60 -12.23 -20.99
N GLU A 5 2.97 -10.97 -21.23
CA GLU A 5 2.92 -9.92 -20.21
C GLU A 5 1.46 -9.67 -19.79
N THR A 6 0.56 -9.55 -20.76
CA THR A 6 -0.88 -9.43 -20.52
C THR A 6 -1.43 -10.60 -19.67
N ALA A 7 -0.99 -11.83 -19.93
CA ALA A 7 -1.39 -13.00 -19.16
C ALA A 7 -0.85 -12.99 -17.72
N GLN A 8 0.39 -12.53 -17.51
CA GLN A 8 1.00 -12.37 -16.19
C GLN A 8 0.27 -11.31 -15.35
N VAL A 9 0.00 -10.15 -15.94
CA VAL A 9 -0.76 -9.05 -15.31
C VAL A 9 -2.13 -9.55 -14.82
N ALA A 10 -2.86 -10.25 -15.69
CA ALA A 10 -4.19 -10.77 -15.37
C ALA A 10 -4.12 -11.88 -14.29
N THR A 11 -3.11 -12.74 -14.34
CA THR A 11 -2.90 -13.79 -13.33
C THR A 11 -2.60 -13.19 -11.96
N ALA A 12 -1.67 -12.23 -11.88
CA ALA A 12 -1.30 -11.56 -10.64
C ALA A 12 -2.51 -10.88 -9.96
N CYS A 13 -3.36 -10.19 -10.73
CA CYS A 13 -4.57 -9.57 -10.17
C CYS A 13 -5.62 -10.59 -9.77
N ARG A 14 -5.76 -11.71 -10.50
CA ARG A 14 -6.73 -12.76 -10.17
C ARG A 14 -6.38 -13.50 -8.88
N SER A 15 -5.10 -13.81 -8.68
CA SER A 15 -4.59 -14.53 -7.50
C SER A 15 -4.34 -13.64 -6.28
N ALA A 16 -4.38 -12.31 -6.42
CA ALA A 16 -4.16 -11.39 -5.32
C ALA A 16 -5.23 -11.51 -4.23
N ILE A 17 -4.84 -11.15 -3.00
CA ILE A 17 -5.76 -10.94 -1.86
C ILE A 17 -6.84 -9.94 -2.28
N ARG A 18 -8.10 -10.23 -1.90
CA ARG A 18 -9.27 -9.43 -2.30
C ARG A 18 -9.84 -8.65 -1.14
N ASN A 19 -10.66 -7.66 -1.47
CA ASN A 19 -11.41 -6.93 -0.46
C ASN A 19 -12.28 -7.89 0.36
N GLY A 20 -12.27 -7.74 1.68
CA GLY A 20 -12.98 -8.61 2.60
C GLY A 20 -12.25 -9.90 2.97
N THR A 21 -11.05 -10.18 2.45
CA THR A 21 -10.23 -11.29 2.95
C THR A 21 -9.76 -10.98 4.37
N PRO A 22 -10.13 -11.79 5.39
CA PRO A 22 -9.64 -11.59 6.74
C PRO A 22 -8.14 -11.94 6.78
N LEU A 23 -7.37 -11.10 7.48
CA LEU A 23 -5.95 -11.31 7.71
C LEU A 23 -5.68 -11.15 9.20
N THR A 24 -4.79 -11.99 9.72
CA THR A 24 -4.17 -11.80 11.03
C THR A 24 -3.09 -10.73 10.94
N LEU A 25 -2.69 -10.13 12.08
CA LEU A 25 -1.62 -9.14 12.10
C LEU A 25 -0.29 -9.65 11.49
N PRO A 26 0.17 -10.89 11.77
CA PRO A 26 1.37 -11.42 11.12
C PRO A 26 1.26 -11.53 9.60
N GLU A 27 0.09 -11.91 9.07
CA GLU A 27 -0.14 -11.99 7.62
C GLU A 27 -0.12 -10.59 6.98
N MET A 28 -0.73 -9.59 7.64
CA MET A 28 -0.67 -8.20 7.20
C MET A 28 0.77 -7.69 7.17
N GLN A 29 1.56 -7.96 8.21
CA GLN A 29 2.96 -7.54 8.26
C GLN A 29 3.78 -8.20 7.13
N THR A 30 3.62 -9.52 6.96
CA THR A 30 4.29 -10.27 5.89
C THR A 30 3.96 -9.70 4.50
N LEU A 31 2.69 -9.36 4.26
CA LEU A 31 2.25 -8.76 3.00
C LEU A 31 2.95 -7.41 2.75
N VAL A 32 3.05 -6.55 3.77
CA VAL A 32 3.72 -5.25 3.67
C VAL A 32 5.22 -5.43 3.43
N ASP A 33 5.87 -6.34 4.15
CA ASP A 33 7.31 -6.59 4.02
C ASP A 33 7.66 -7.10 2.62
N GLN A 34 6.87 -8.04 2.09
CA GLN A 34 7.03 -8.55 0.72
C GLN A 34 6.79 -7.45 -0.33
N TRP A 35 5.73 -6.64 -0.15
CA TRP A 35 5.42 -5.54 -1.05
C TRP A 35 6.55 -4.52 -1.14
N GLN A 36 7.16 -4.14 -0.01
CA GLN A 36 8.27 -3.19 0.02
C GLN A 36 9.51 -3.68 -0.74
N GLN A 37 9.67 -4.99 -0.91
CA GLN A 37 10.79 -5.60 -1.66
C GLN A 37 10.52 -5.72 -3.18
N THR A 38 9.32 -5.37 -3.65
CA THR A 38 8.98 -5.44 -5.08
C THR A 38 9.70 -4.37 -5.90
N ARG A 39 9.95 -4.65 -7.19
CA ARG A 39 10.66 -3.72 -8.09
C ARG A 39 9.91 -2.42 -8.35
N ASN A 40 8.57 -2.45 -8.36
CA ASN A 40 7.72 -1.28 -8.58
C ASN A 40 6.59 -1.21 -7.53
N PRO A 41 6.88 -0.73 -6.31
CA PRO A 41 5.94 -0.79 -5.20
C PRO A 41 4.86 0.30 -5.25
N ARG A 42 4.90 1.23 -6.20
CA ARG A 42 3.97 2.39 -6.22
C ARG A 42 2.66 2.10 -6.96
N THR A 43 2.72 1.29 -8.00
CA THR A 43 1.60 1.04 -8.90
C THR A 43 1.44 -0.45 -9.17
N CYS A 44 0.22 -0.95 -9.14
CA CYS A 44 -0.04 -2.32 -9.56
C CYS A 44 0.23 -2.47 -11.07
N PRO A 45 0.36 -3.70 -11.59
CA PRO A 45 0.62 -3.92 -13.02
C PRO A 45 -0.47 -3.41 -13.98
N HIS A 46 -1.63 -2.99 -13.45
CA HIS A 46 -2.72 -2.34 -14.21
C HIS A 46 -2.72 -0.80 -14.09
N GLY A 47 -1.75 -0.22 -13.37
CA GLY A 47 -1.62 1.23 -13.20
C GLY A 47 -2.36 1.85 -12.01
N ARG A 48 -3.04 1.06 -11.16
CA ARG A 48 -3.68 1.61 -9.94
C ARG A 48 -2.63 1.86 -8.86
N PRO A 49 -2.72 2.98 -8.11
CA PRO A 49 -1.86 3.20 -6.95
C PRO A 49 -2.10 2.11 -5.89
N ILE A 50 -1.02 1.60 -5.29
CA ILE A 50 -1.09 0.53 -4.28
C ILE A 50 -1.43 1.10 -2.89
N TYR A 51 -0.96 2.31 -2.59
CA TYR A 51 -1.19 2.98 -1.31
C TYR A 51 -1.44 4.47 -1.51
N LEU A 52 -2.06 5.08 -0.51
CA LEU A 52 -2.18 6.52 -0.38
C LEU A 52 -1.28 6.96 0.79
N PRO A 53 -0.20 7.71 0.56
CA PRO A 53 0.60 8.25 1.65
C PRO A 53 -0.22 9.27 2.44
N LEU A 54 -0.26 9.10 3.76
CA LEU A 54 -0.89 10.04 4.68
C LEU A 54 0.19 10.70 5.53
N GLU A 55 0.85 11.69 4.93
CA GLU A 55 1.85 12.52 5.61
C GLU A 55 1.25 13.22 6.84
N GLU A 56 2.05 13.40 7.90
CA GLU A 56 1.57 14.01 9.15
C GLU A 56 1.01 15.42 8.93
N ALA A 57 1.61 16.22 8.03
CA ALA A 57 1.08 17.53 7.68
C ALA A 57 -0.32 17.45 7.03
N ASN A 58 -0.56 16.43 6.20
CA ASN A 58 -1.88 16.20 5.62
C ASN A 58 -2.87 15.75 6.70
N LEU A 59 -2.44 14.85 7.59
CA LEU A 59 -3.23 14.37 8.71
C LEU A 59 -3.60 15.52 9.67
N SER A 60 -2.64 16.36 10.04
CA SER A 60 -2.83 17.51 10.91
C SER A 60 -3.86 18.46 10.31
N ARG A 61 -3.76 18.75 9.00
CA ARG A 61 -4.72 19.58 8.28
C ARG A 61 -6.13 18.99 8.29
N PHE A 62 -6.28 17.68 8.08
CA PHE A 62 -7.59 17.02 8.14
C PHE A 62 -8.26 17.19 9.51
N PHE A 63 -7.49 17.11 10.58
CA PHE A 63 -7.98 17.30 11.95
C PHE A 63 -7.94 18.76 12.43
N ARG A 64 -7.53 19.71 11.59
CA ARG A 64 -7.31 21.13 11.95
C ARG A 64 -6.38 21.29 13.16
N ARG A 65 -5.36 20.44 13.24
CA ARG A 65 -4.30 20.46 14.27
C ARG A 65 -2.98 20.92 13.66
N HIS A 66 -2.14 21.56 14.48
CA HIS A 66 -0.75 21.88 14.16
C HIS A 66 0.15 20.95 14.97
N TRP A 67 0.50 19.79 14.40
CA TRP A 67 1.53 18.92 14.98
C TRP A 67 2.88 19.37 14.43
N VAL A 68 3.86 19.59 15.32
CA VAL A 68 5.23 19.90 14.96
C VAL A 68 6.09 18.70 15.39
N ILE A 69 6.83 18.12 14.44
CA ILE A 69 7.80 17.05 14.70
C ILE A 69 8.72 17.49 15.85
N GLY A 70 8.75 16.72 16.93
CA GLY A 70 9.58 16.97 18.13
C GLY A 70 8.95 17.79 19.26
N LYS A 71 7.69 18.26 19.14
CA LYS A 71 6.96 18.92 20.26
C LYS A 71 5.66 18.25 20.66
N SER A 72 5.05 17.46 19.78
CA SER A 72 3.74 16.83 20.01
C SER A 72 3.79 15.49 20.74
N HIS A 73 4.92 14.80 20.67
CA HIS A 73 5.21 13.57 21.40
C HIS A 73 6.53 13.85 22.10
N GLY A 74 6.57 13.81 23.44
CA GLY A 74 7.77 14.11 24.23
C GLY A 74 8.86 13.05 24.07
N LEU A 75 9.48 12.99 22.90
CA LEU A 75 10.76 12.35 22.58
C LEU A 75 11.65 13.39 21.90
#